data_AF-A0A7C4AYB1-F1
#
_entry.id   AF-A0A7C4AYB1-F1
#
_cell.length_a   1.000
_cell.length_b   1.000
_cell.length_c   1.000
_cell.angle_alpha   90.00
_cell.angle_beta   90.00
_cell.angle_gamma   90.00
#
_symmetry.space_group_name_H-M   'P 1'
#
loop_
_entity.id
_entity.type
_entity.pdbx_description
1 polymer ?
#
loop_
_entity_poly.entity_id
_entity_poly.type
_entity_poly.pdbx_seq_one_letter_code
_entity_poly.pdbx_strand_id
1 'polypeptide(L)'
;MFSEDASRHLRVFISFPSLRIILFINIILESLISLEMFALFPFIRVFPQTLVLFFTPSLFSALVHRTFFHGDRVFTLRRFYALQLVQEAIYVLLLIVGALAAFLLQIEPGYVIPSLILFGVAASSYISFLVVTGFYRGSPLVILAASLLNIFLQSLRWIVMSIILFENLIEALSVMLLSFSTGLLLLVLLSLKKVRGKTPPLKVFKAYLDYHLDRNEEPLESFFEETSQETNLKLSSATFTAMGKPFLSLIGLNIHFGPFGTVGSSPLPSRLVEELEEKSGRRILLLRSLSDHSLNLPSKREVEKIGSLIMAGFNSSSMLKEALAGFSQKEADGYCVTAVRLGHYCIAFLSCPGYSAEDLPWEWLPRLSSVVEKHGLTPLLICDAHNSIDLSNRTVHNPDENRFAGLLEETVTDLEKAVSEGLEVGFNRIRPKGLPGDEIGRGGVSALVFNIGGKKHAIITIDGNNMAMGVRNRLIKGLKETMNISTLEIVTTDTHILTGLKKAEKGYFPVGFKTPMESLLEACRECLAGALEKLSPCGLEAYMDDAKLIRVTGDIFTELEKLIEYSEKAIVMLLALLELSTGLLIYVL
;
A
#
# COMPACT_ATOMS: atom_id res chain seq x y z
N MET A 1 4.23 2.70 -4.62
CA MET A 1 4.27 4.17 -4.71
C MET A 1 2.88 4.74 -5.03
N PHE A 2 1.91 4.73 -4.09
CA PHE A 2 0.78 5.67 -4.20
C PHE A 2 1.34 7.05 -3.82
N SER A 3 1.03 8.11 -4.59
CA SER A 3 1.40 9.45 -4.17
C SER A 3 0.90 9.68 -2.75
N GLU A 4 1.80 10.14 -1.88
CA GLU A 4 1.46 10.49 -0.50
C GLU A 4 0.24 11.43 -0.47
N ASP A 5 0.11 12.26 -1.51
CA ASP A 5 -1.03 13.12 -1.78
C ASP A 5 -2.35 12.35 -1.89
N ALA A 6 -2.51 11.34 -2.75
CA ALA A 6 -3.80 10.65 -2.86
C ALA A 6 -4.23 10.03 -1.52
N SER A 7 -3.29 9.39 -0.79
CA SER A 7 -3.55 8.76 0.52
C SER A 7 -3.79 9.78 1.66
N ARG A 8 -3.19 10.97 1.58
CA ARG A 8 -3.34 12.05 2.55
C ARG A 8 -4.65 12.79 2.35
N HIS A 9 -5.04 13.05 1.10
CA HIS A 9 -6.35 13.59 0.77
C HIS A 9 -7.45 12.59 1.17
N LEU A 10 -7.36 11.31 0.77
CA LEU A 10 -8.33 10.28 1.15
C LEU A 10 -8.48 10.10 2.68
N ARG A 11 -7.38 10.13 3.46
CA ARG A 11 -7.45 10.01 4.93
C ARG A 11 -8.23 11.14 5.59
N VAL A 12 -8.03 12.39 5.16
CA VAL A 12 -8.78 13.54 5.66
C VAL A 12 -10.26 13.44 5.27
N PHE A 13 -10.56 12.91 4.07
CA PHE A 13 -11.93 12.65 3.62
C PHE A 13 -12.63 11.48 4.33
N ILE A 14 -11.90 10.63 5.06
CA ILE A 14 -12.41 9.36 5.60
C ILE A 14 -12.51 9.35 7.14
N SER A 15 -11.68 10.11 7.85
CA SER A 15 -11.71 10.19 9.32
C SER A 15 -12.65 11.30 9.82
N PHE A 16 -13.96 11.04 9.79
CA PHE A 16 -14.92 11.96 10.38
C PHE A 16 -15.00 11.82 11.91
N PRO A 17 -15.39 12.89 12.63
CA PRO A 17 -15.69 12.84 14.06
C PRO A 17 -16.76 11.78 14.42
N SER A 18 -16.98 11.56 15.70
CA SER A 18 -18.07 10.68 16.14
C SER A 18 -19.43 11.16 15.60
N LEU A 19 -20.39 10.24 15.37
CA LEU A 19 -21.71 10.59 14.85
C LEU A 19 -22.38 11.70 15.68
N ARG A 20 -22.23 11.68 17.01
CA ARG A 20 -22.77 12.72 17.91
C ARG A 20 -22.21 14.11 17.60
N ILE A 21 -20.91 14.19 17.32
CA ILE A 21 -20.25 15.45 16.95
C ILE A 21 -20.74 15.91 15.58
N ILE A 22 -20.83 15.02 14.59
CA ILE A 22 -21.32 15.35 13.25
C ILE A 22 -22.75 15.91 13.33
N LEU A 23 -23.64 15.23 14.06
CA LEU A 23 -25.03 15.69 14.25
C LEU A 23 -25.09 17.04 14.95
N PHE A 24 -24.28 17.24 16.00
CA PHE A 24 -24.21 18.51 16.71
C PHE A 24 -23.75 19.66 15.79
N ILE A 25 -22.71 19.44 14.98
CA ILE A 25 -22.24 20.45 14.03
C ILE A 25 -23.27 20.70 12.93
N ASN A 26 -23.93 19.66 12.39
CA ASN A 26 -25.00 19.82 11.41
C ASN A 26 -26.13 20.70 11.97
N ILE A 27 -26.58 20.47 13.20
CA ILE A 27 -27.60 21.31 13.85
C ILE A 27 -27.14 22.76 13.96
N ILE A 28 -25.85 23.01 14.27
CA ILE A 28 -25.29 24.37 14.31
C ILE A 28 -25.32 25.00 12.91
N LEU A 29 -24.83 24.30 11.87
CA LEU A 29 -24.81 24.85 10.50
C LEU A 29 -26.22 25.11 9.97
N GLU A 30 -27.16 24.18 10.18
CA GLU A 30 -28.57 24.36 9.83
C GLU A 30 -29.19 25.57 10.56
N SER A 31 -28.83 25.75 11.83
CA SER A 31 -29.27 26.91 12.62
C SER A 31 -28.68 28.23 12.11
N LEU A 32 -27.41 28.23 11.70
CA LEU A 32 -26.74 29.40 11.14
C LEU A 32 -27.36 29.80 9.80
N ILE A 33 -27.54 28.84 8.88
CA ILE A 33 -28.23 29.06 7.60
C ILE A 33 -29.60 29.67 7.86
N SER A 34 -30.36 29.09 8.78
CA SER A 34 -31.73 29.55 9.04
C SER A 34 -31.77 30.94 9.68
N LEU A 35 -30.85 31.24 10.61
CA LEU A 35 -30.73 32.56 11.24
C LEU A 35 -30.35 33.63 10.20
N GLU A 36 -29.39 33.32 9.33
CA GLU A 36 -28.94 34.22 8.28
C GLU A 36 -30.05 34.49 7.26
N MET A 37 -30.77 33.45 6.82
CA MET A 37 -31.93 33.62 5.94
C MET A 37 -33.05 34.43 6.59
N PHE A 38 -33.32 34.24 7.89
CA PHE A 38 -34.29 35.05 8.62
C PHE A 38 -33.87 36.53 8.70
N ALA A 39 -32.59 36.80 8.95
CA ALA A 39 -32.07 38.16 9.00
C ALA A 39 -32.12 38.87 7.65
N LEU A 40 -31.84 38.15 6.57
CA LEU A 40 -31.79 38.71 5.21
C LEU A 40 -33.17 38.83 4.56
N PHE A 41 -34.15 37.99 4.94
CA PHE A 41 -35.48 37.94 4.31
C PHE A 41 -36.61 38.04 5.34
N PRO A 42 -37.01 39.26 5.76
CA PRO A 42 -38.01 39.49 6.81
C PRO A 42 -39.43 39.00 6.50
N PHE A 43 -39.70 38.50 5.28
CA PHE A 43 -40.98 37.93 4.85
C PHE A 43 -41.19 36.47 5.33
N ILE A 44 -40.14 35.78 5.77
CA ILE A 44 -40.20 34.45 6.38
C ILE A 44 -40.73 34.58 7.82
N ARG A 45 -42.03 34.85 7.99
CA ARG A 45 -42.63 35.15 9.32
C ARG A 45 -43.46 34.03 9.93
N VAL A 46 -43.74 32.94 9.20
CA VAL A 46 -44.65 31.89 9.69
C VAL A 46 -43.85 30.68 10.20
N PHE A 47 -44.13 30.26 11.44
CA PHE A 47 -43.53 29.12 12.14
C PHE A 47 -43.34 27.83 11.29
N PRO A 48 -44.25 27.45 10.37
CA PRO A 48 -44.06 26.29 9.49
C PRO A 48 -42.96 26.48 8.43
N GLN A 49 -42.76 27.69 7.90
CA GLN A 49 -41.71 27.97 6.91
C GLN A 49 -40.32 27.84 7.55
N THR A 50 -40.19 28.30 8.80
CA THR A 50 -38.97 28.17 9.61
C THR A 50 -38.65 26.69 9.91
N LEU A 51 -39.64 25.88 10.29
CA LEU A 51 -39.43 24.44 10.56
C LEU A 51 -38.95 23.64 9.33
N VAL A 52 -39.46 23.97 8.14
CA VAL A 52 -39.02 23.36 6.87
C VAL A 52 -37.57 23.71 6.54
N LEU A 53 -37.12 24.91 6.91
CA LEU A 53 -35.73 25.37 6.71
C LEU A 53 -34.74 24.74 7.71
N PHE A 54 -35.18 24.50 8.94
CA PHE A 54 -34.30 24.10 10.05
C PHE A 54 -33.96 22.60 10.13
N PHE A 55 -34.90 21.67 9.85
CA PHE A 55 -34.71 20.25 10.20
C PHE A 55 -34.87 19.26 9.04
N THR A 56 -35.31 19.72 7.86
CA THR A 56 -35.65 18.81 6.76
C THR A 56 -34.45 18.02 6.21
N PRO A 57 -33.26 18.61 5.98
CA PRO A 57 -32.13 17.88 5.41
C PRO A 57 -31.66 16.73 6.32
N SER A 58 -31.47 17.01 7.61
CA SER A 58 -31.04 16.01 8.60
C SER A 58 -32.02 14.86 8.81
N LEU A 59 -33.32 15.14 8.81
CA LEU A 59 -34.38 14.12 8.94
C LEU A 59 -34.46 13.25 7.68
N PHE A 60 -34.39 13.85 6.50
CA PHE A 60 -34.40 13.11 5.23
C PHE A 60 -33.15 12.25 5.07
N SER A 61 -31.98 12.71 5.51
CA SER A 61 -30.77 11.89 5.52
C SER A 61 -30.96 10.60 6.31
N ALA A 62 -31.61 10.66 7.48
CA ALA A 62 -31.94 9.46 8.26
C ALA A 62 -32.85 8.50 7.48
N LEU A 63 -33.87 9.04 6.83
CA LEU A 63 -34.86 8.26 6.08
C LEU A 63 -34.23 7.57 4.86
N VAL A 64 -33.46 8.30 4.07
CA VAL A 64 -32.76 7.77 2.88
C VAL A 64 -31.78 6.67 3.31
N HIS A 65 -30.98 6.91 4.34
CA HIS A 65 -30.03 5.90 4.84
C HIS A 65 -30.74 4.63 5.31
N ARG A 66 -31.78 4.78 6.13
CA ARG A 66 -32.58 3.66 6.63
C ARG A 66 -33.24 2.86 5.50
N THR A 67 -33.65 3.52 4.43
CA THR A 67 -34.38 2.89 3.32
C THR A 67 -33.45 2.16 2.36
N PHE A 68 -32.31 2.76 2.01
CA PHE A 68 -31.46 2.25 0.91
C PHE A 68 -30.11 1.69 1.36
N PHE A 69 -29.55 2.20 2.45
CA PHE A 69 -28.16 1.94 2.84
C PHE A 69 -28.06 1.15 4.16
N HIS A 70 -29.19 0.68 4.69
CA HIS A 70 -29.23 -0.11 5.90
C HIS A 70 -28.45 -1.41 5.75
N GLY A 71 -27.42 -1.59 6.57
CA GLY A 71 -26.55 -2.78 6.56
C GLY A 71 -25.30 -2.67 5.69
N ASP A 72 -25.10 -1.58 4.94
CA ASP A 72 -23.84 -1.34 4.25
C ASP A 72 -22.73 -0.99 5.27
N ARG A 73 -21.67 -1.82 5.30
CA ARG A 73 -20.56 -1.69 6.26
C ARG A 73 -19.69 -0.48 5.96
N VAL A 74 -19.65 -0.06 4.70
CA VAL A 74 -18.82 1.05 4.26
C VAL A 74 -19.63 2.33 4.16
N PHE A 75 -20.86 2.32 3.66
CA PHE A 75 -21.71 3.51 3.63
C PHE A 75 -22.58 3.64 4.88
N THR A 76 -21.91 3.77 6.03
CA THR A 76 -22.56 3.88 7.34
C THR A 76 -23.32 5.20 7.52
N LEU A 77 -24.28 5.21 8.45
CA LEU A 77 -25.05 6.42 8.81
C LEU A 77 -24.14 7.60 9.16
N ARG A 78 -23.02 7.33 9.84
CA ARG A 78 -21.99 8.34 10.16
C ARG A 78 -21.41 8.99 8.90
N ARG A 79 -21.05 8.21 7.89
CA ARG A 79 -20.47 8.72 6.64
C ARG A 79 -21.51 9.42 5.79
N PHE A 80 -22.79 9.02 5.88
CA PHE A 80 -23.87 9.73 5.21
C PHE A 80 -24.15 11.11 5.83
N TYR A 81 -24.18 11.21 7.16
CA TYR A 81 -24.27 12.52 7.83
C TYR A 81 -23.01 13.38 7.65
N ALA A 82 -21.86 12.77 7.41
CA ALA A 82 -20.65 13.50 7.04
C ALA A 82 -20.73 14.11 5.64
N LEU A 83 -21.35 13.41 4.67
CA LEU A 83 -21.68 13.98 3.37
C LEU A 83 -22.59 15.21 3.54
N GLN A 84 -23.64 15.09 4.37
CA GLN A 84 -24.50 16.22 4.67
C GLN A 84 -23.74 17.39 5.30
N LEU A 85 -22.82 17.12 6.23
CA LEU A 85 -22.00 18.16 6.84
C LEU A 85 -21.18 18.96 5.81
N VAL A 86 -20.58 18.28 4.84
CA VAL A 86 -19.85 18.93 3.73
C VAL A 86 -20.78 19.81 2.92
N GLN A 87 -22.01 19.36 2.66
CA GLN A 87 -22.99 20.12 1.89
C GLN A 87 -23.46 21.35 2.65
N GLU A 88 -23.79 21.22 3.94
CA GLU A 88 -24.16 22.36 4.79
C GLU A 88 -23.03 23.39 4.88
N ALA A 89 -21.78 22.94 4.97
CA ALA A 89 -20.63 23.84 4.96
C ALA A 89 -20.49 24.63 3.65
N ILE A 90 -20.78 24.01 2.49
CA ILE A 90 -20.82 24.69 1.18
C ILE A 90 -21.89 25.79 1.21
N TYR A 91 -23.09 25.50 1.71
CA TYR A 91 -24.16 26.50 1.75
C TYR A 91 -23.84 27.66 2.71
N VAL A 92 -23.31 27.39 3.90
CA VAL A 92 -22.86 28.45 4.82
C VAL A 92 -21.80 29.33 4.16
N LEU A 93 -20.81 28.73 3.49
CA LEU A 93 -19.79 29.49 2.77
C LEU A 93 -20.41 30.39 1.69
N LEU A 94 -21.32 29.86 0.89
CA LEU A 94 -21.97 30.62 -0.20
C LEU A 94 -22.88 31.74 0.31
N LEU A 95 -23.56 31.54 1.44
CA LEU A 95 -24.35 32.59 2.08
C LEU A 95 -23.45 33.72 2.60
N ILE A 96 -22.37 33.41 3.31
CA ILE A 96 -21.40 34.41 3.78
C ILE A 96 -20.81 35.19 2.60
N VAL A 97 -20.42 34.49 1.52
CA VAL A 97 -19.89 35.13 0.30
C VAL A 97 -20.96 36.02 -0.35
N GLY A 98 -22.21 35.56 -0.42
CA GLY A 98 -23.33 36.32 -0.97
C GLY A 98 -23.67 37.56 -0.16
N ALA A 99 -23.71 37.45 1.16
CA ALA A 99 -23.94 38.56 2.07
C ALA A 99 -22.80 39.59 1.99
N LEU A 100 -21.54 39.14 1.93
CA LEU A 100 -20.38 40.00 1.75
C LEU A 100 -20.41 40.70 0.39
N ALA A 101 -20.73 39.98 -0.69
CA ALA A 101 -20.86 40.56 -2.03
C ALA A 101 -21.98 41.60 -2.10
N ALA A 102 -23.16 41.29 -1.53
CA ALA A 102 -24.28 42.23 -1.45
C ALA A 102 -23.89 43.50 -0.67
N PHE A 103 -23.18 43.34 0.45
CA PHE A 103 -22.68 44.46 1.26
C PHE A 103 -21.64 45.30 0.51
N LEU A 104 -20.65 44.69 -0.13
CA LEU A 104 -19.58 45.41 -0.83
C LEU A 104 -20.07 46.10 -2.10
N LEU A 105 -20.98 45.47 -2.84
CA LEU A 105 -21.53 45.98 -4.09
C LEU A 105 -22.77 46.87 -3.88
N GLN A 106 -23.27 46.97 -2.64
CA GLN A 106 -24.47 47.75 -2.27
C GLN A 106 -25.70 47.35 -3.10
N ILE A 107 -25.84 46.06 -3.37
CA ILE A 107 -26.97 45.47 -4.10
C ILE A 107 -27.85 44.68 -3.14
N GLU A 108 -29.15 44.59 -3.43
CA GLU A 108 -30.05 43.83 -2.56
C GLU A 108 -29.64 42.36 -2.54
N PRO A 109 -29.60 41.71 -1.35
CA PRO A 109 -29.20 40.30 -1.24
C PRO A 109 -30.01 39.35 -2.14
N GLY A 110 -31.26 39.71 -2.42
CA GLY A 110 -32.15 38.96 -3.32
C GLY A 110 -31.65 38.83 -4.76
N TYR A 111 -30.71 39.66 -5.23
CA TYR A 111 -30.13 39.53 -6.58
C TYR A 111 -28.93 38.58 -6.65
N VAL A 112 -28.24 38.34 -5.53
CA VAL A 112 -26.98 37.59 -5.52
C VAL A 112 -27.15 36.21 -4.89
N ILE A 113 -27.85 36.17 -3.76
CA ILE A 113 -27.98 34.96 -2.94
C ILE A 113 -28.67 33.82 -3.70
N PRO A 114 -29.75 34.05 -4.49
CA PRO A 114 -30.39 32.96 -5.23
C PRO A 114 -29.44 32.28 -6.22
N SER A 115 -28.66 33.07 -6.97
CA SER A 115 -27.69 32.54 -7.93
C SER A 115 -26.60 31.72 -7.23
N LEU A 116 -26.07 32.20 -6.11
CA LEU A 116 -25.08 31.46 -5.31
C LEU A 116 -25.68 30.19 -4.69
N ILE A 117 -26.93 30.22 -4.23
CA ILE A 117 -27.63 29.01 -3.75
C ILE A 117 -27.78 27.99 -4.87
N LEU A 118 -28.12 28.41 -6.09
CA LEU A 118 -28.22 27.52 -7.25
C LEU A 118 -26.87 26.85 -7.58
N PHE A 119 -25.75 27.59 -7.52
CA PHE A 119 -24.42 26.99 -7.59
C PHE A 119 -24.19 25.98 -6.45
N GLY A 120 -24.60 26.31 -5.22
CA GLY A 120 -24.54 25.40 -4.07
C GLY A 120 -25.34 24.12 -4.30
N VAL A 121 -26.55 24.22 -4.87
CA VAL A 121 -27.38 23.07 -5.25
C VAL A 121 -26.66 22.22 -6.29
N ALA A 122 -26.03 22.85 -7.30
CA ALA A 122 -25.29 22.13 -8.33
C ALA A 122 -24.13 21.32 -7.74
N ALA A 123 -23.23 21.99 -7.03
CA ALA A 123 -22.06 21.38 -6.39
C ALA A 123 -22.47 20.30 -5.37
N SER A 124 -23.41 20.61 -4.48
CA SER A 124 -23.92 19.68 -3.46
C SER A 124 -24.53 18.42 -4.09
N SER A 125 -25.32 18.58 -5.15
CA SER A 125 -25.96 17.47 -5.86
C SER A 125 -24.95 16.58 -6.57
N TYR A 126 -23.95 17.18 -7.22
CA TYR A 126 -22.87 16.45 -7.86
C TYR A 126 -22.03 15.65 -6.86
N ILE A 127 -21.61 16.28 -5.75
CA ILE A 127 -20.88 15.61 -4.66
C ILE A 127 -21.72 14.47 -4.06
N SER A 128 -23.02 14.70 -3.83
CA SER A 128 -23.98 13.66 -3.40
C SER A 128 -23.91 12.43 -4.31
N PHE A 129 -24.02 12.67 -5.61
CA PHE A 129 -24.01 11.61 -6.60
C PHE A 129 -22.70 10.83 -6.61
N LEU A 130 -21.56 11.54 -6.55
CA LEU A 130 -20.22 10.93 -6.48
C LEU A 130 -20.09 10.02 -5.26
N VAL A 131 -20.47 10.52 -4.08
CA VAL A 131 -20.33 9.78 -2.82
C VAL A 131 -21.23 8.56 -2.80
N VAL A 132 -22.51 8.68 -3.17
CA VAL A 132 -23.43 7.52 -3.21
C VAL A 132 -22.91 6.48 -4.21
N THR A 133 -22.49 6.91 -5.40
CA THR A 133 -21.98 6.03 -6.45
C THR A 133 -20.68 5.32 -6.04
N GLY A 134 -19.76 6.04 -5.42
CA GLY A 134 -18.46 5.54 -4.96
C GLY A 134 -18.56 4.62 -3.74
N PHE A 135 -19.40 4.97 -2.76
CA PHE A 135 -19.46 4.29 -1.46
C PHE A 135 -20.55 3.23 -1.37
N TYR A 136 -21.68 3.34 -2.06
CA TYR A 136 -22.73 2.34 -1.93
C TYR A 136 -22.45 1.11 -2.81
N ARG A 137 -22.55 -0.10 -2.22
CA ARG A 137 -22.20 -1.37 -2.88
C ARG A 137 -23.39 -2.14 -3.48
N GLY A 138 -24.59 -1.58 -3.41
CA GLY A 138 -25.78 -2.21 -3.98
C GLY A 138 -25.89 -2.09 -5.50
N SER A 139 -27.07 -2.47 -6.02
CA SER A 139 -27.34 -2.47 -7.46
C SER A 139 -27.27 -1.05 -8.05
N PRO A 140 -26.88 -0.92 -9.34
CA PRO A 140 -26.87 0.38 -10.03
C PRO A 140 -28.23 1.08 -9.99
N LEU A 141 -29.34 0.34 -10.05
CA LEU A 141 -30.69 0.90 -9.94
C LEU A 141 -30.93 1.57 -8.58
N VAL A 142 -30.47 0.95 -7.49
CA VAL A 142 -30.61 1.54 -6.16
C VAL A 142 -29.67 2.74 -6.00
N ILE A 143 -28.47 2.71 -6.57
CA ILE A 143 -27.56 3.88 -6.61
C ILE A 143 -28.27 5.06 -7.28
N LEU A 144 -28.85 4.85 -8.48
CA LEU A 144 -29.52 5.92 -9.22
C LEU A 144 -30.74 6.46 -8.47
N ALA A 145 -31.60 5.55 -7.96
CA ALA A 145 -32.79 5.94 -7.21
C ALA A 145 -32.44 6.68 -5.91
N ALA A 146 -31.47 6.20 -5.14
CA ALA A 146 -31.05 6.81 -3.90
C ALA A 146 -30.32 8.15 -4.13
N SER A 147 -29.48 8.25 -5.16
CA SER A 147 -28.86 9.52 -5.55
C SER A 147 -29.90 10.56 -5.94
N LEU A 148 -30.86 10.21 -6.80
CA LEU A 148 -31.91 11.13 -7.24
C LEU A 148 -32.79 11.59 -6.07
N LEU A 149 -33.23 10.64 -5.23
CA LEU A 149 -34.04 10.96 -4.06
C LEU A 149 -33.25 11.84 -3.07
N ASN A 150 -31.97 11.53 -2.84
CA ASN A 150 -31.15 12.35 -1.95
C ASN A 150 -30.97 13.77 -2.51
N ILE A 151 -30.65 13.92 -3.80
CA ILE A 151 -30.55 15.24 -4.46
C ILE A 151 -31.85 16.04 -4.28
N PHE A 152 -33.00 15.41 -4.53
CA PHE A 152 -34.30 16.06 -4.38
C PHE A 152 -34.57 16.49 -2.94
N LEU A 153 -34.38 15.59 -1.96
CA LEU A 153 -34.69 15.87 -0.56
C LEU A 153 -33.74 16.91 0.06
N GLN A 154 -32.44 16.87 -0.27
CA GLN A 154 -31.47 17.88 0.18
C GLN A 154 -31.76 19.26 -0.42
N SER A 155 -32.24 19.28 -1.67
CA SER A 155 -32.58 20.53 -2.36
C SER A 155 -33.98 21.03 -2.01
N LEU A 156 -34.81 20.25 -1.30
CA LEU A 156 -36.21 20.59 -1.03
C LEU A 156 -36.35 21.94 -0.31
N ARG A 157 -35.48 22.24 0.65
CA ARG A 157 -35.48 23.54 1.32
C ARG A 157 -35.27 24.69 0.32
N TRP A 158 -34.39 24.50 -0.66
CA TRP A 158 -34.10 25.51 -1.67
C TRP A 158 -35.21 25.62 -2.71
N ILE A 159 -35.84 24.50 -3.08
CA ILE A 159 -37.04 24.49 -3.93
C ILE A 159 -38.17 25.29 -3.26
N VAL A 160 -38.41 25.06 -1.96
CA VAL A 160 -39.43 25.78 -1.20
C VAL A 160 -39.11 27.27 -1.14
N MET A 161 -37.84 27.64 -0.94
CA MET A 161 -37.42 29.05 -0.96
C MET A 161 -37.55 29.68 -2.34
N SER A 162 -37.28 28.92 -3.40
CA SER A 162 -37.48 29.35 -4.78
C SER A 162 -38.93 29.70 -5.07
N ILE A 163 -39.88 28.90 -4.53
CA ILE A 163 -41.33 29.15 -4.66
C ILE A 163 -41.78 30.37 -3.84
N ILE A 164 -41.25 30.54 -2.63
CA ILE A 164 -41.77 31.52 -1.67
C ILE A 164 -41.12 32.91 -1.85
N LEU A 165 -39.84 32.98 -2.22
CA LEU A 165 -39.05 34.22 -2.14
C LEU A 165 -38.44 34.66 -3.46
N PHE A 166 -37.94 33.74 -4.27
CA PHE A 166 -37.07 34.07 -5.40
C PHE A 166 -37.74 33.91 -6.77
N GLU A 167 -38.91 33.29 -6.81
CA GLU A 167 -39.69 32.99 -8.03
C GLU A 167 -38.90 32.23 -9.11
N ASN A 168 -37.82 31.53 -8.73
CA ASN A 168 -36.86 30.86 -9.62
C ASN A 168 -36.95 29.32 -9.58
N LEU A 169 -38.18 28.79 -9.53
CA LEU A 169 -38.43 27.35 -9.42
C LEU A 169 -37.89 26.57 -10.63
N ILE A 170 -38.01 27.13 -11.84
CA ILE A 170 -37.62 26.44 -13.08
C ILE A 170 -36.11 26.26 -13.10
N GLU A 171 -35.37 27.30 -12.71
CA GLU A 171 -33.92 27.33 -12.58
C GLU A 171 -33.46 26.29 -11.56
N ALA A 172 -34.08 26.27 -10.37
CA ALA A 172 -33.75 25.29 -9.33
C ALA A 172 -33.97 23.84 -9.80
N LEU A 173 -35.10 23.56 -10.45
CA LEU A 173 -35.38 22.23 -11.01
C LEU A 173 -34.39 21.87 -12.13
N SER A 174 -34.09 22.80 -13.03
CA SER A 174 -33.15 22.61 -14.13
C SER A 174 -31.73 22.36 -13.63
N VAL A 175 -31.25 23.08 -12.62
CA VAL A 175 -29.92 22.87 -12.03
C VAL A 175 -29.81 21.49 -11.37
N MET A 176 -30.85 21.02 -10.67
CA MET A 176 -30.85 19.67 -10.10
C MET A 176 -30.80 18.59 -11.18
N LEU A 177 -31.62 18.72 -12.23
CA LEU A 177 -31.63 17.78 -13.35
C LEU A 177 -30.30 17.78 -14.09
N LEU A 178 -29.70 18.95 -14.30
CA LEU A 178 -28.39 19.10 -14.90
C LEU A 178 -27.32 18.39 -14.05
N SER A 179 -27.35 18.58 -12.73
CA SER A 179 -26.40 17.94 -11.79
C SER A 179 -26.51 16.42 -11.82
N PHE A 180 -27.74 15.89 -11.80
CA PHE A 180 -27.98 14.45 -11.92
C PHE A 180 -27.50 13.91 -13.28
N SER A 181 -27.76 14.64 -14.37
CA SER A 181 -27.34 14.28 -15.72
C SER A 181 -25.82 14.27 -15.87
N THR A 182 -25.12 15.25 -15.28
CA THR A 182 -23.65 15.29 -15.24
C THR A 182 -23.08 14.15 -14.42
N GLY A 183 -23.71 13.79 -13.30
CA GLY A 183 -23.37 12.58 -12.54
C GLY A 183 -23.53 11.31 -13.37
N LEU A 184 -24.64 11.18 -14.08
CA LEU A 184 -24.89 10.04 -14.98
C LEU A 184 -23.84 9.99 -16.11
N LEU A 185 -23.48 11.14 -16.68
CA LEU A 185 -22.42 11.23 -17.68
C LEU A 185 -21.08 10.75 -17.12
N LEU A 186 -20.71 11.13 -15.90
CA LEU A 186 -19.51 10.60 -15.25
C LEU A 186 -19.57 9.07 -15.14
N LEU A 187 -20.69 8.53 -14.68
CA LEU A 187 -20.86 7.08 -14.58
C LEU A 187 -20.66 6.40 -15.93
N VAL A 188 -21.20 6.98 -17.01
CA VAL A 188 -20.99 6.50 -18.37
C VAL A 188 -19.50 6.56 -18.73
N LEU A 189 -18.83 7.71 -18.57
CA LEU A 189 -17.40 7.87 -18.87
C LEU A 189 -16.52 6.85 -18.13
N LEU A 190 -16.79 6.62 -16.83
CA LEU A 190 -16.07 5.63 -16.04
C LEU A 190 -16.38 4.20 -16.51
N SER A 191 -17.61 3.91 -16.94
CA SER A 191 -18.00 2.58 -17.44
C SER A 191 -17.41 2.25 -18.82
N LEU A 192 -17.07 3.27 -19.62
CA LEU A 192 -16.38 3.10 -20.91
C LEU A 192 -14.93 2.66 -20.73
N LYS A 193 -14.34 2.91 -19.55
CA LYS A 193 -13.02 2.41 -19.19
C LYS A 193 -13.16 1.05 -18.51
N LYS A 194 -12.20 0.16 -18.75
CA LYS A 194 -12.08 -1.11 -18.08
C LYS A 194 -10.63 -1.39 -17.78
N VAL A 195 -10.35 -1.80 -16.55
CA VAL A 195 -9.04 -2.28 -16.12
C VAL A 195 -8.79 -3.65 -16.74
N ARG A 196 -7.68 -3.76 -17.48
CA ARG A 196 -7.33 -4.89 -18.35
C ARG A 196 -8.45 -5.33 -19.28
N GLY A 197 -9.30 -4.39 -19.72
CA GLY A 197 -10.45 -4.68 -20.57
C GLY A 197 -11.57 -5.49 -19.89
N LYS A 198 -11.43 -5.85 -18.61
CA LYS A 198 -12.34 -6.75 -17.88
C LYS A 198 -13.15 -6.02 -16.81
N THR A 199 -12.49 -5.25 -15.94
CA THR A 199 -13.08 -4.81 -14.68
C THR A 199 -13.43 -3.32 -14.71
N PRO A 200 -14.66 -2.92 -14.35
CA PRO A 200 -15.02 -1.50 -14.24
C PRO A 200 -14.21 -0.77 -13.15
N PRO A 201 -13.72 0.45 -13.40
CA PRO A 201 -12.99 1.27 -12.43
C PRO A 201 -13.69 1.39 -11.07
N LEU A 202 -15.00 1.57 -11.09
CA LEU A 202 -15.81 1.72 -9.90
C LEU A 202 -15.84 0.44 -9.03
N LYS A 203 -15.76 -0.76 -9.65
CA LYS A 203 -15.64 -2.03 -8.91
C LYS A 203 -14.32 -2.07 -8.15
N VAL A 204 -13.22 -1.62 -8.78
CA VAL A 204 -11.89 -1.55 -8.15
C VAL A 204 -11.88 -0.56 -6.99
N PHE A 205 -12.43 0.65 -7.22
CA PHE A 205 -12.52 1.68 -6.18
C PHE A 205 -13.34 1.19 -4.97
N LYS A 206 -14.46 0.51 -5.21
CA LYS A 206 -15.28 -0.09 -4.13
C LYS A 206 -14.53 -1.17 -3.38
N ALA A 207 -13.81 -2.06 -4.07
CA ALA A 207 -12.98 -3.07 -3.44
C ALA A 207 -11.89 -2.45 -2.55
N TYR A 208 -11.22 -1.40 -3.04
CA TYR A 208 -10.25 -0.64 -2.24
C TYR A 208 -10.89 -0.02 -0.99
N LEU A 209 -12.05 0.63 -1.13
CA LEU A 209 -12.76 1.20 0.00
C LEU A 209 -13.20 0.13 1.02
N ASP A 210 -13.53 -1.08 0.57
CA ASP A 210 -13.92 -2.18 1.44
C ASP A 210 -12.77 -2.62 2.33
N TYR A 211 -11.60 -2.79 1.71
CA TYR A 211 -10.38 -3.07 2.43
C TYR A 211 -9.97 -1.92 3.36
N HIS A 212 -9.98 -0.68 2.86
CA HIS A 212 -9.51 0.47 3.63
C HIS A 212 -10.41 0.80 4.82
N LEU A 213 -11.73 0.62 4.68
CA LEU A 213 -12.72 1.08 5.65
C LEU A 213 -13.30 -0.02 6.54
N ASP A 214 -13.35 -1.26 6.07
CA ASP A 214 -13.91 -2.43 6.79
C ASP A 214 -12.88 -3.55 7.00
N ARG A 215 -11.65 -3.40 6.48
CA ARG A 215 -10.63 -4.47 6.47
C ARG A 215 -11.09 -5.74 5.77
N ASN A 216 -12.09 -5.64 4.90
CA ASN A 216 -12.51 -6.75 4.05
C ASN A 216 -11.61 -6.85 2.82
N GLU A 217 -10.78 -7.89 2.77
CA GLU A 217 -9.78 -8.09 1.72
C GLU A 217 -10.36 -8.80 0.48
N GLU A 218 -11.44 -9.58 0.65
CA GLU A 218 -11.96 -10.50 -0.36
C GLU A 218 -12.29 -9.85 -1.71
N PRO A 219 -12.97 -8.69 -1.79
CA PRO A 219 -13.26 -8.06 -3.07
C PRO A 219 -12.00 -7.59 -3.81
N LEU A 220 -10.98 -7.18 -3.05
CA LEU A 220 -9.73 -6.67 -3.59
C LEU A 220 -8.82 -7.81 -4.05
N GLU A 221 -8.73 -8.90 -3.28
CA GLU A 221 -8.04 -10.13 -3.72
C GLU A 221 -8.72 -10.72 -4.96
N SER A 222 -10.05 -10.78 -4.99
CA SER A 222 -10.80 -11.27 -6.16
C SER A 222 -10.49 -10.44 -7.41
N PHE A 223 -10.40 -9.12 -7.27
CA PHE A 223 -9.99 -8.24 -8.36
C PHE A 223 -8.56 -8.52 -8.84
N PHE A 224 -7.60 -8.67 -7.92
CA PHE A 224 -6.23 -8.98 -8.29
C PHE A 224 -6.09 -10.38 -8.91
N GLU A 225 -6.88 -11.37 -8.47
CA GLU A 225 -6.93 -12.67 -9.11
C GLU A 225 -7.51 -12.58 -10.54
N GLU A 226 -8.66 -11.92 -10.72
CA GLU A 226 -9.32 -11.74 -12.04
C GLU A 226 -8.41 -11.04 -13.07
N THR A 227 -7.56 -10.14 -12.57
CA THR A 227 -6.63 -9.33 -13.37
C THR A 227 -5.21 -9.86 -13.39
N SER A 228 -4.89 -10.95 -12.69
CA SER A 228 -3.54 -11.51 -12.61
C SER A 228 -3.01 -12.06 -13.95
N GLN A 229 -1.71 -12.27 -14.01
CA GLN A 229 -1.03 -13.03 -15.07
C GLN A 229 -0.39 -14.27 -14.47
N GLU A 230 -0.34 -15.35 -15.26
CA GLU A 230 0.37 -16.56 -14.85
C GLU A 230 1.85 -16.43 -15.25
N THR A 231 2.73 -16.76 -14.32
CA THR A 231 4.17 -16.81 -14.53
C THR A 231 4.77 -18.04 -13.84
N ASN A 232 6.02 -18.33 -14.17
CA ASN A 232 6.81 -19.33 -13.47
C ASN A 232 7.74 -18.62 -12.50
N LEU A 233 7.70 -19.01 -11.24
CA LEU A 233 8.56 -18.43 -10.21
C LEU A 233 9.64 -19.43 -9.83
N LYS A 234 10.88 -18.97 -9.82
CA LYS A 234 12.00 -19.78 -9.37
C LYS A 234 11.89 -19.97 -7.86
N LEU A 235 11.80 -21.23 -7.44
CA LEU A 235 11.81 -21.63 -6.06
C LEU A 235 13.14 -22.30 -5.75
N SER A 236 13.88 -21.75 -4.79
CA SER A 236 15.13 -22.36 -4.35
C SER A 236 15.21 -22.50 -2.84
N SER A 237 15.87 -23.55 -2.39
CA SER A 237 16.18 -23.72 -0.98
C SER A 237 17.52 -24.41 -0.75
N ALA A 238 18.15 -24.03 0.36
CA ALA A 238 19.31 -24.71 0.94
C ALA A 238 18.96 -25.13 2.36
N THR A 239 18.94 -26.45 2.62
CA THR A 239 18.64 -27.01 3.93
C THR A 239 19.92 -27.52 4.59
N PHE A 240 20.17 -27.06 5.81
CA PHE A 240 21.30 -27.48 6.63
C PHE A 240 20.86 -28.53 7.64
N THR A 241 21.60 -29.63 7.67
CA THR A 241 21.31 -30.82 8.46
C THR A 241 22.45 -31.06 9.45
N ALA A 242 22.13 -31.03 10.75
CA ALA A 242 23.09 -31.32 11.82
C ALA A 242 22.66 -32.60 12.54
N MET A 243 23.61 -33.51 12.80
CA MET A 243 23.34 -34.80 13.46
C MET A 243 22.16 -35.59 12.83
N GLY A 244 22.06 -35.55 11.49
CA GLY A 244 21.01 -36.24 10.73
C GLY A 244 19.62 -35.62 10.80
N LYS A 245 19.47 -34.40 11.36
CA LYS A 245 18.19 -33.67 11.40
C LYS A 245 18.31 -32.30 10.72
N PRO A 246 17.40 -31.94 9.80
CA PRO A 246 17.36 -30.61 9.23
C PRO A 246 16.97 -29.61 10.32
N PHE A 247 17.78 -28.58 10.55
CA PHE A 247 17.52 -27.58 11.59
C PHE A 247 17.29 -26.18 11.03
N LEU A 248 17.77 -25.90 9.81
CA LEU A 248 17.60 -24.64 9.11
C LEU A 248 17.36 -24.88 7.62
N SER A 249 16.39 -24.19 7.03
CA SER A 249 16.26 -24.04 5.58
C SER A 249 16.28 -22.56 5.21
N LEU A 250 17.20 -22.21 4.31
CA LEU A 250 17.19 -20.94 3.59
C LEU A 250 16.28 -21.10 2.37
N ILE A 251 15.35 -20.17 2.17
CA ILE A 251 14.42 -20.17 1.04
C ILE A 251 14.60 -18.88 0.25
N GLY A 252 14.81 -19.02 -1.05
CA GLY A 252 14.80 -17.93 -2.01
C GLY A 252 13.48 -17.85 -2.76
N LEU A 253 12.83 -16.69 -2.72
CA LEU A 253 11.62 -16.43 -3.50
C LEU A 253 11.80 -15.21 -4.40
N ASN A 254 11.44 -15.37 -5.67
CA ASN A 254 11.25 -14.25 -6.60
C ASN A 254 9.81 -13.74 -6.54
N ILE A 255 9.45 -13.16 -5.39
CA ILE A 255 8.12 -12.63 -5.09
C ILE A 255 8.29 -11.30 -4.38
N HIS A 256 7.52 -10.30 -4.81
CA HIS A 256 7.43 -9.02 -4.11
C HIS A 256 6.30 -9.08 -3.06
N PHE A 257 6.48 -8.41 -1.93
CA PHE A 257 5.58 -8.52 -0.76
C PHE A 257 4.54 -7.40 -0.70
N GLY A 258 3.84 -7.12 -1.80
CA GLY A 258 2.55 -6.39 -1.88
C GLY A 258 2.42 -5.00 -1.20
N PRO A 259 1.84 -3.98 -1.85
CA PRO A 259 1.72 -2.65 -1.22
C PRO A 259 0.54 -2.52 -0.24
N PHE A 260 -0.29 -3.55 -0.03
CA PHE A 260 -1.60 -3.43 0.63
C PHE A 260 -1.71 -4.19 1.96
N GLY A 261 -0.82 -3.92 2.93
CA GLY A 261 -0.97 -4.36 4.32
C GLY A 261 -1.14 -5.87 4.50
N THR A 262 -2.38 -6.37 4.60
CA THR A 262 -2.69 -7.80 4.80
C THR A 262 -3.20 -8.55 3.55
N VAL A 263 -3.33 -7.86 2.41
CA VAL A 263 -3.83 -8.42 1.14
C VAL A 263 -2.72 -9.17 0.39
N GLY A 264 -3.04 -10.37 -0.11
CA GLY A 264 -2.14 -11.14 -0.97
C GLY A 264 -0.81 -11.48 -0.29
N SER A 265 0.29 -11.23 -1.01
CA SER A 265 1.67 -11.43 -0.54
C SER A 265 2.17 -10.40 0.48
N SER A 266 1.38 -9.40 0.85
CA SER A 266 1.82 -8.32 1.75
C SER A 266 2.33 -8.79 3.13
N PRO A 267 1.65 -9.73 3.82
CA PRO A 267 2.13 -10.30 5.07
C PRO A 267 3.01 -11.55 4.88
N LEU A 268 3.47 -11.84 3.66
CA LEU A 268 4.10 -13.12 3.30
C LEU A 268 5.29 -13.48 4.19
N PRO A 269 6.28 -12.60 4.45
CA PRO A 269 7.51 -13.03 5.11
C PRO A 269 7.30 -13.65 6.48
N SER A 270 6.52 -13.01 7.36
CA SER A 270 6.31 -13.54 8.71
C SER A 270 5.34 -14.73 8.72
N ARG A 271 4.23 -14.66 7.96
CA ARG A 271 3.21 -15.72 7.97
C ARG A 271 3.76 -17.01 7.36
N LEU A 272 4.46 -16.91 6.23
CA LEU A 272 5.05 -18.07 5.56
C LEU A 272 6.13 -18.71 6.43
N VAL A 273 6.99 -17.91 7.06
CA VAL A 273 8.02 -18.42 7.96
C VAL A 273 7.40 -19.16 9.16
N GLU A 274 6.41 -18.56 9.83
CA GLU A 274 5.72 -19.19 10.97
C GLU A 274 5.08 -20.52 10.57
N GLU A 275 4.34 -20.53 9.46
CA GLU A 275 3.64 -21.73 8.97
C GLU A 275 4.62 -22.84 8.55
N LEU A 276 5.71 -22.50 7.86
CA LEU A 276 6.72 -23.46 7.46
C LEU A 276 7.50 -23.98 8.65
N GLU A 277 7.89 -23.14 9.62
CA GLU A 277 8.59 -23.57 10.84
C GLU A 277 7.72 -24.56 11.64
N GLU A 278 6.42 -24.28 11.78
CA GLU A 278 5.46 -25.16 12.46
C GLU A 278 5.31 -26.51 11.75
N LYS A 279 5.14 -26.50 10.41
CA LYS A 279 4.92 -27.73 9.63
C LYS A 279 6.17 -28.60 9.47
N SER A 280 7.34 -27.98 9.38
CA SER A 280 8.59 -28.68 9.04
C SER A 280 9.49 -28.98 10.24
N GLY A 281 9.23 -28.36 11.40
CA GLY A 281 10.01 -28.55 12.63
C GLY A 281 11.44 -28.00 12.58
N ARG A 282 11.78 -27.22 11.55
CA ARG A 282 13.10 -26.60 11.34
C ARG A 282 12.95 -25.08 11.24
N ARG A 283 14.03 -24.33 11.48
CA ARG A 283 14.04 -22.87 11.31
C ARG A 283 14.02 -22.51 9.83
N ILE A 284 13.39 -21.38 9.49
CA ILE A 284 13.28 -20.93 8.09
C ILE A 284 13.87 -19.54 7.94
N LEU A 285 14.91 -19.37 7.13
CA LEU A 285 15.43 -18.07 6.73
C LEU A 285 14.92 -17.71 5.33
N LEU A 286 13.95 -16.80 5.26
CA LEU A 286 13.42 -16.34 3.98
C LEU A 286 14.29 -15.20 3.44
N LEU A 287 14.70 -15.32 2.18
CA LEU A 287 15.45 -14.31 1.44
C LEU A 287 14.69 -13.95 0.16
N ARG A 288 14.68 -12.64 -0.12
CA ARG A 288 14.09 -12.06 -1.32
C ARG A 288 15.09 -12.11 -2.47
N SER A 289 14.65 -12.61 -3.61
CA SER A 289 15.32 -12.42 -4.91
C SER A 289 14.97 -11.06 -5.51
N LEU A 290 15.70 -10.63 -6.55
CA LEU A 290 15.35 -9.45 -7.35
C LEU A 290 13.90 -9.57 -7.82
N SER A 291 13.06 -8.60 -7.45
CA SER A 291 11.61 -8.59 -7.71
C SER A 291 11.07 -7.16 -7.64
N ASP A 292 9.97 -6.92 -8.34
CA ASP A 292 9.24 -5.66 -8.33
C ASP A 292 7.74 -5.91 -8.08
N HIS A 293 6.94 -4.85 -8.04
CA HIS A 293 5.49 -4.98 -7.83
C HIS A 293 4.76 -5.80 -8.91
N SER A 294 5.39 -6.14 -10.04
CA SER A 294 4.79 -7.04 -11.03
C SER A 294 4.68 -8.48 -10.52
N LEU A 295 5.54 -8.86 -9.56
CA LEU A 295 5.64 -10.21 -8.99
C LEU A 295 4.92 -10.35 -7.64
N ASN A 296 4.00 -9.44 -7.29
CA ASN A 296 3.15 -9.61 -6.12
C ASN A 296 2.17 -10.77 -6.33
N LEU A 297 1.98 -11.61 -5.31
CA LEU A 297 0.88 -12.57 -5.32
C LEU A 297 -0.46 -11.87 -5.03
N PRO A 298 -1.52 -12.17 -5.80
CA PRO A 298 -2.79 -11.45 -5.74
C PRO A 298 -3.66 -11.79 -4.52
N SER A 299 -3.47 -12.95 -3.90
CA SER A 299 -4.33 -13.46 -2.84
C SER A 299 -3.61 -14.36 -1.84
N LYS A 300 -4.23 -14.55 -0.67
CA LYS A 300 -3.77 -15.51 0.35
C LYS A 300 -3.76 -16.96 -0.16
N ARG A 301 -4.64 -17.28 -1.11
CA ARG A 301 -4.68 -18.60 -1.73
C ARG A 301 -3.40 -18.89 -2.52
N GLU A 302 -2.90 -17.93 -3.30
CA GLU A 302 -1.63 -18.10 -4.03
C GLU A 302 -0.44 -18.17 -3.06
N VAL A 303 -0.49 -17.48 -1.92
CA VAL A 303 0.50 -17.62 -0.84
C VAL A 303 0.55 -19.06 -0.29
N GLU A 304 -0.61 -19.64 0.02
CA GLU A 304 -0.72 -21.02 0.53
C GLU A 304 -0.23 -22.06 -0.49
N LYS A 305 -0.45 -21.80 -1.79
CA LYS A 305 0.10 -22.60 -2.88
C LYS A 305 1.63 -22.59 -2.86
N ILE A 306 2.27 -21.43 -2.70
CA ILE A 306 3.73 -21.32 -2.57
C ILE A 306 4.25 -22.07 -1.34
N GLY A 307 3.61 -21.92 -0.18
CA GLY A 307 3.97 -22.67 1.03
C GLY A 307 3.90 -24.19 0.83
N SER A 308 2.89 -24.67 0.11
CA SER A 308 2.74 -26.10 -0.21
C SER A 308 3.86 -26.60 -1.15
N LEU A 309 4.25 -25.79 -2.14
CA LEU A 309 5.34 -26.12 -3.06
C LEU A 309 6.71 -26.16 -2.34
N ILE A 310 6.95 -25.24 -1.41
CA ILE A 310 8.14 -25.26 -0.56
C ILE A 310 8.22 -26.56 0.25
N MET A 311 7.12 -26.94 0.90
CA MET A 311 7.07 -28.18 1.69
C MET A 311 7.31 -29.43 0.83
N ALA A 312 6.79 -29.45 -0.40
CA ALA A 312 7.09 -30.52 -1.35
C ALA A 312 8.58 -30.53 -1.76
N GLY A 313 9.17 -29.36 -1.96
CA GLY A 313 10.60 -29.19 -2.24
C GLY A 313 11.49 -29.74 -1.11
N PHE A 314 11.13 -29.49 0.14
CA PHE A 314 11.84 -30.05 1.31
C PHE A 314 11.83 -31.58 1.38
N ASN A 315 10.80 -32.22 0.82
CA ASN A 315 10.72 -33.69 0.80
C ASN A 315 11.44 -34.29 -0.42
N SER A 316 11.80 -33.45 -1.39
CA SER A 316 12.42 -33.87 -2.66
C SER A 316 13.91 -33.51 -2.73
N SER A 317 14.43 -32.79 -1.73
CA SER A 317 15.84 -32.42 -1.65
C SER A 317 16.73 -33.64 -1.37
N SER A 318 17.96 -33.59 -1.88
CA SER A 318 18.95 -34.64 -1.66
C SER A 318 20.24 -34.06 -1.09
N MET A 319 20.89 -34.83 -0.21
CA MET A 319 22.16 -34.45 0.40
C MET A 319 23.25 -34.35 -0.66
N LEU A 320 24.00 -33.25 -0.61
CA LEU A 320 25.16 -33.04 -1.46
C LEU A 320 26.33 -33.91 -1.00
N LYS A 321 27.02 -34.49 -1.98
CA LYS A 321 28.19 -35.37 -1.74
C LYS A 321 29.44 -34.60 -1.33
N GLU A 322 29.57 -33.36 -1.79
CA GLU A 322 30.73 -32.49 -1.53
C GLU A 322 30.27 -31.23 -0.79
N ALA A 323 30.98 -30.90 0.28
CA ALA A 323 30.73 -29.73 1.12
C ALA A 323 31.74 -28.60 0.84
N LEU A 324 32.11 -28.40 -0.44
CA LEU A 324 32.94 -27.25 -0.82
C LEU A 324 32.25 -25.96 -0.42
N ALA A 325 32.88 -25.16 0.44
CA ALA A 325 32.32 -23.92 0.91
C ALA A 325 33.28 -22.76 0.67
N GLY A 326 32.72 -21.61 0.32
CA GLY A 326 33.48 -20.39 0.09
C GLY A 326 32.63 -19.17 0.40
N PHE A 327 33.29 -18.08 0.78
CA PHE A 327 32.63 -16.81 1.06
C PHE A 327 33.51 -15.68 0.50
N SER A 328 32.92 -14.80 -0.29
CA SER A 328 33.60 -13.66 -0.88
C SER A 328 32.72 -12.42 -0.83
N GLN A 329 33.33 -11.24 -0.71
CA GLN A 329 32.66 -9.95 -0.74
C GLN A 329 33.54 -8.95 -1.47
N LYS A 330 32.95 -8.23 -2.42
CA LYS A 330 33.59 -7.16 -3.19
C LYS A 330 32.74 -5.90 -3.10
N GLU A 331 33.40 -4.77 -2.89
CA GLU A 331 32.75 -3.46 -2.83
C GLU A 331 33.54 -2.47 -3.68
N ALA A 332 32.86 -1.78 -4.60
CA ALA A 332 33.43 -0.73 -5.44
C ALA A 332 32.35 0.27 -5.87
N ASP A 333 32.72 1.54 -6.00
CA ASP A 333 31.86 2.61 -6.53
C ASP A 333 30.47 2.74 -5.85
N GLY A 334 30.36 2.36 -4.57
CA GLY A 334 29.10 2.39 -3.82
C GLY A 334 28.19 1.17 -3.99
N TYR A 335 28.67 0.12 -4.67
CA TYR A 335 28.02 -1.18 -4.85
C TYR A 335 28.77 -2.26 -4.08
N CYS A 336 28.06 -3.24 -3.51
CA CYS A 336 28.64 -4.38 -2.82
C CYS A 336 27.97 -5.67 -3.29
N VAL A 337 28.78 -6.68 -3.60
CA VAL A 337 28.32 -8.06 -3.85
C VAL A 337 28.95 -8.97 -2.80
N THR A 338 28.11 -9.68 -2.07
CA THR A 338 28.52 -10.76 -1.17
C THR A 338 28.04 -12.07 -1.75
N ALA A 339 28.90 -13.08 -1.88
CA ALA A 339 28.50 -14.40 -2.37
C ALA A 339 29.03 -15.55 -1.52
N VAL A 340 28.21 -16.59 -1.41
CA VAL A 340 28.47 -17.81 -0.66
C VAL A 340 28.38 -19.00 -1.60
N ARG A 341 29.46 -19.78 -1.67
CA ARG A 341 29.48 -21.08 -2.37
C ARG A 341 29.13 -22.18 -1.38
N LEU A 342 28.23 -23.06 -1.82
CA LEU A 342 27.69 -24.18 -1.08
C LEU A 342 27.64 -25.40 -2.02
N GLY A 343 28.70 -26.20 -2.01
CA GLY A 343 28.96 -27.23 -3.01
C GLY A 343 29.19 -26.62 -4.40
N HIS A 344 28.32 -26.96 -5.35
CA HIS A 344 28.29 -26.35 -6.67
C HIS A 344 27.28 -25.20 -6.78
N TYR A 345 26.57 -24.87 -5.70
CA TYR A 345 25.60 -23.78 -5.68
C TYR A 345 26.24 -22.46 -5.22
N CYS A 346 25.68 -21.35 -5.70
CA CYS A 346 26.04 -20.00 -5.29
C CYS A 346 24.80 -19.22 -4.83
N ILE A 347 24.91 -18.53 -3.70
CA ILE A 347 23.97 -17.53 -3.22
C ILE A 347 24.68 -16.19 -3.25
N ALA A 348 24.12 -15.20 -3.94
CA ALA A 348 24.66 -13.83 -4.01
C ALA A 348 23.70 -12.83 -3.36
N PHE A 349 24.25 -11.74 -2.80
CA PHE A 349 23.54 -10.62 -2.21
C PHE A 349 24.05 -9.34 -2.85
N LEU A 350 23.13 -8.58 -3.46
CA LEU A 350 23.40 -7.32 -4.12
C LEU A 350 23.00 -6.17 -3.19
N SER A 351 23.94 -5.30 -2.83
CA SER A 351 23.71 -4.16 -1.94
C SER A 351 24.21 -2.87 -2.57
N CYS A 352 23.50 -1.77 -2.31
CA CYS A 352 23.84 -0.42 -2.77
C CYS A 352 24.25 0.47 -1.58
N PRO A 353 25.33 0.17 -0.82
CA PRO A 353 25.66 0.92 0.39
C PRO A 353 25.98 2.40 0.16
N GLY A 354 26.34 2.79 -1.08
CA GLY A 354 26.64 4.17 -1.45
C GLY A 354 25.45 4.97 -2.02
N TYR A 355 24.29 4.34 -2.24
CA TYR A 355 23.16 4.99 -2.90
C TYR A 355 21.84 4.66 -2.19
N SER A 356 20.85 5.56 -2.32
CA SER A 356 19.48 5.25 -1.97
C SER A 356 18.86 4.40 -3.07
N ALA A 357 18.59 3.12 -2.82
CA ALA A 357 18.02 2.18 -3.79
C ALA A 357 16.79 1.46 -3.21
N GLU A 358 15.90 1.05 -4.09
CA GLU A 358 14.68 0.30 -3.77
C GLU A 358 14.42 -0.67 -4.94
N ASP A 359 14.03 -1.91 -4.62
CA ASP A 359 13.62 -2.97 -5.55
C ASP A 359 14.51 -3.14 -6.80
N LEU A 360 15.52 -4.01 -6.73
CA LEU A 360 16.35 -4.32 -7.89
C LEU A 360 15.57 -5.07 -9.00
N PRO A 361 15.70 -4.69 -10.29
CA PRO A 361 14.93 -5.26 -11.40
C PRO A 361 15.14 -6.77 -11.57
N TRP A 362 14.06 -7.54 -11.62
CA TRP A 362 14.13 -9.00 -11.79
C TRP A 362 14.65 -9.42 -13.16
N GLU A 363 14.56 -8.54 -14.16
CA GLU A 363 15.06 -8.73 -15.53
C GLU A 363 16.58 -8.92 -15.59
N TRP A 364 17.31 -8.59 -14.53
CA TRP A 364 18.77 -8.78 -14.44
C TRP A 364 19.14 -10.24 -14.11
N LEU A 365 18.19 -11.03 -13.59
CA LEU A 365 18.47 -12.40 -13.15
C LEU A 365 19.09 -13.29 -14.24
N PRO A 366 18.65 -13.29 -15.51
CA PRO A 366 19.27 -14.12 -16.56
C PRO A 366 20.74 -13.78 -16.78
N ARG A 367 21.08 -12.48 -16.81
CA ARG A 367 22.45 -12.03 -17.02
C ARG A 367 23.34 -12.37 -15.82
N LEU A 368 22.89 -12.05 -14.61
CA LEU A 368 23.63 -12.33 -13.39
C LEU A 368 23.79 -13.85 -13.14
N SER A 369 22.78 -14.63 -13.49
CA SER A 369 22.85 -16.11 -13.47
C SER A 369 23.93 -16.62 -14.43
N SER A 370 23.98 -16.08 -15.65
CA SER A 370 25.01 -16.44 -16.63
C SER A 370 26.44 -16.14 -16.14
N VAL A 371 26.64 -15.06 -15.35
CA VAL A 371 27.94 -14.78 -14.73
C VAL A 371 28.35 -15.91 -13.79
N VAL A 372 27.44 -16.38 -12.93
CA VAL A 372 27.70 -17.49 -11.99
C VAL A 372 27.98 -18.80 -12.74
N GLU A 373 27.18 -19.09 -13.78
CA GLU A 373 27.28 -20.32 -14.57
C GLU A 373 28.60 -20.45 -15.35
N LYS A 374 29.18 -19.33 -15.81
CA LYS A 374 30.49 -19.31 -16.49
C LYS A 374 31.63 -19.85 -15.63
N HIS A 375 31.49 -19.77 -14.31
CA HIS A 375 32.46 -20.32 -13.35
C HIS A 375 32.09 -21.73 -12.87
N GLY A 376 31.19 -22.42 -13.56
CA GLY A 376 30.79 -23.80 -13.25
C GLY A 376 29.95 -23.93 -11.96
N LEU A 377 29.34 -22.85 -11.49
CA LEU A 377 28.43 -22.84 -10.35
C LEU A 377 26.97 -22.69 -10.80
N THR A 378 26.05 -23.22 -10.00
CA THR A 378 24.61 -23.05 -10.19
C THR A 378 24.10 -21.89 -9.33
N PRO A 379 23.48 -20.84 -9.92
CA PRO A 379 22.90 -19.74 -9.16
C PRO A 379 21.65 -20.22 -8.43
N LEU A 380 21.81 -20.55 -7.15
CA LEU A 380 20.71 -20.97 -6.28
C LEU A 380 19.80 -19.78 -5.97
N LEU A 381 20.40 -18.64 -5.64
CA LEU A 381 19.67 -17.42 -5.34
C LEU A 381 20.53 -16.18 -5.58
N ILE A 382 19.94 -15.13 -6.15
CA ILE A 382 20.55 -13.81 -6.28
C ILE A 382 19.60 -12.85 -5.55
N CYS A 383 20.03 -12.36 -4.41
CA CYS A 383 19.22 -11.60 -3.48
C CYS A 383 19.37 -10.10 -3.71
N ASP A 384 18.27 -9.38 -3.55
CA ASP A 384 18.32 -7.96 -3.25
C ASP A 384 18.52 -7.80 -1.74
N ALA A 385 19.59 -7.13 -1.31
CA ALA A 385 19.85 -6.90 0.11
C ALA A 385 18.88 -5.88 0.71
N HIS A 386 18.31 -4.98 -0.12
CA HIS A 386 17.28 -3.99 0.22
C HIS A 386 17.60 -3.20 1.50
N ASN A 387 18.84 -2.75 1.61
CA ASN A 387 19.45 -2.30 2.87
C ASN A 387 20.01 -0.86 2.82
N SER A 388 19.51 -0.01 1.92
CA SER A 388 19.97 1.37 1.80
C SER A 388 18.93 2.27 1.13
N ILE A 389 18.14 2.97 1.95
CA ILE A 389 17.20 4.00 1.50
C ILE A 389 17.46 5.33 2.24
N ASP A 390 17.46 6.42 1.48
CA ASP A 390 17.42 7.78 2.04
C ASP A 390 15.97 8.25 2.06
N LEU A 391 15.45 8.60 3.24
CA LEU A 391 14.12 9.20 3.39
C LEU A 391 14.14 10.73 3.23
N SER A 392 15.29 11.38 3.36
CA SER A 392 15.42 12.84 3.26
C SER A 392 15.41 13.32 1.81
N ASN A 393 15.68 12.42 0.87
CA ASN A 393 15.66 12.69 -0.56
C ASN A 393 14.57 11.85 -1.25
N ARG A 394 13.80 12.51 -2.13
CA ARG A 394 12.75 11.84 -2.91
C ARG A 394 13.31 11.01 -4.06
N THR A 395 14.53 11.30 -4.51
CA THR A 395 15.15 10.59 -5.62
C THR A 395 15.75 9.27 -5.16
N VAL A 396 15.26 8.17 -5.73
CA VAL A 396 15.88 6.84 -5.63
C VAL A 396 16.83 6.69 -6.81
N HIS A 397 18.06 6.24 -6.54
CA HIS A 397 19.07 5.95 -7.56
C HIS A 397 18.64 4.73 -8.36
N ASN A 398 18.84 4.76 -9.68
CA ASN A 398 18.63 3.59 -10.54
C ASN A 398 19.97 2.82 -10.63
N PRO A 399 20.13 1.66 -9.96
CA PRO A 399 21.41 0.97 -9.89
C PRO A 399 21.83 0.43 -11.27
N ASP A 400 23.15 0.32 -11.52
CA ASP A 400 23.68 -0.15 -12.81
C ASP A 400 23.95 -1.67 -12.78
N GLU A 401 23.20 -2.41 -13.60
CA GLU A 401 23.36 -3.86 -13.78
C GLU A 401 24.81 -4.24 -14.13
N ASN A 402 25.52 -3.45 -14.94
CA ASN A 402 26.88 -3.78 -15.37
C ASN A 402 27.87 -3.77 -14.21
N ARG A 403 27.66 -2.87 -13.23
CA ARG A 403 28.49 -2.78 -12.03
C ARG A 403 28.28 -3.99 -11.14
N PHE A 404 27.04 -4.43 -10.95
CA PHE A 404 26.75 -5.67 -10.24
C PHE A 404 27.30 -6.90 -10.96
N ALA A 405 27.17 -6.97 -12.29
CA ALA A 405 27.70 -8.10 -13.07
C ALA A 405 29.23 -8.21 -12.93
N GLY A 406 29.96 -7.10 -13.03
CA GLY A 406 31.41 -7.08 -12.85
C GLY A 406 31.85 -7.46 -11.42
N LEU A 407 31.21 -6.89 -10.40
CA LEU A 407 31.50 -7.24 -9.01
C LEU A 407 31.14 -8.70 -8.69
N LEU A 408 30.07 -9.22 -9.28
CA LEU A 408 29.69 -10.62 -9.14
C LEU A 408 30.71 -11.55 -9.79
N GLU A 409 31.23 -11.21 -10.97
CA GLU A 409 32.30 -11.96 -11.65
C GLU A 409 33.57 -12.03 -10.77
N GLU A 410 34.02 -10.89 -10.22
CA GLU A 410 35.15 -10.86 -9.28
C GLU A 410 34.89 -11.70 -8.02
N THR A 411 33.68 -11.59 -7.47
CA THR A 411 33.29 -12.30 -6.24
C THR A 411 33.27 -13.80 -6.46
N VAL A 412 32.68 -14.26 -7.58
CA VAL A 412 32.58 -15.68 -7.94
C VAL A 412 33.93 -16.26 -8.33
N THR A 413 34.81 -15.50 -8.99
CA THR A 413 36.20 -15.90 -9.24
C THR A 413 36.93 -16.25 -7.94
N ASP A 414 36.72 -15.46 -6.87
CA ASP A 414 37.32 -15.78 -5.57
C ASP A 414 36.73 -17.04 -4.90
N LEU A 415 35.50 -17.43 -5.26
CA LEU A 415 34.87 -18.67 -4.78
C LEU A 415 35.45 -19.94 -5.44
N GLU A 416 36.28 -19.83 -6.48
CA GLU A 416 37.05 -20.95 -7.01
C GLU A 416 38.05 -21.49 -6.00
N LYS A 417 38.51 -20.63 -5.07
CA LYS A 417 39.41 -20.98 -3.96
C LYS A 417 38.68 -21.64 -2.77
N ALA A 418 37.43 -22.07 -2.96
CA ALA A 418 36.64 -22.73 -1.93
C ALA A 418 37.36 -23.95 -1.37
N VAL A 419 37.20 -24.16 -0.06
CA VAL A 419 37.87 -25.24 0.66
C VAL A 419 36.87 -26.38 0.89
N SER A 420 37.39 -27.61 0.94
CA SER A 420 36.62 -28.82 1.26
C SER A 420 36.61 -29.13 2.77
N GLU A 421 37.11 -28.19 3.58
CA GLU A 421 37.12 -28.35 5.03
C GLU A 421 35.70 -28.26 5.60
N GLY A 422 35.43 -29.01 6.67
CA GLY A 422 34.09 -29.22 7.21
C GLY A 422 33.33 -27.92 7.44
N LEU A 423 32.24 -27.74 6.67
CA LEU A 423 31.31 -26.63 6.81
C LEU A 423 30.59 -26.72 8.16
N GLU A 424 30.79 -25.73 9.02
CA GLU A 424 29.95 -25.56 10.21
C GLU A 424 28.99 -24.40 10.04
N VAL A 425 27.75 -24.60 10.45
CA VAL A 425 26.70 -23.60 10.34
C VAL A 425 26.06 -23.39 11.71
N GLY A 426 25.83 -22.13 12.04
CA GLY A 426 25.16 -21.70 13.26
C GLY A 426 24.04 -20.73 12.91
N PHE A 427 22.88 -20.87 13.55
CA PHE A 427 21.73 -20.01 13.30
C PHE A 427 21.05 -19.60 14.60
N ASN A 428 20.64 -18.34 14.65
CA ASN A 428 19.83 -17.83 15.73
C ASN A 428 18.85 -16.79 15.21
N ARG A 429 17.67 -16.71 15.84
CA ARG A 429 16.71 -15.62 15.64
C ARG A 429 16.26 -15.14 16.99
N ILE A 430 16.27 -13.83 17.18
CA ILE A 430 15.75 -13.16 18.37
C ILE A 430 14.73 -12.11 17.97
N ARG A 431 13.85 -11.78 18.90
CA ARG A 431 13.00 -10.59 18.82
C ARG A 431 13.50 -9.59 19.87
N PRO A 432 14.24 -8.54 19.46
CA PRO A 432 14.81 -7.60 20.41
C PRO A 432 13.71 -6.91 21.23
N LYS A 433 13.91 -6.81 22.54
CA LYS A 433 12.98 -6.10 23.44
C LYS A 433 13.20 -4.59 23.31
N GLY A 434 12.11 -3.82 23.32
CA GLY A 434 12.17 -2.35 23.36
C GLY A 434 12.48 -1.66 22.04
N LEU A 435 12.62 -2.40 20.92
CA LEU A 435 12.75 -1.77 19.61
C LEU A 435 11.38 -1.34 19.06
N PRO A 436 11.32 -0.23 18.30
CA PRO A 436 10.08 0.25 17.69
C PRO A 436 9.47 -0.80 16.75
N GLY A 437 8.24 -1.22 17.06
CA GLY A 437 7.49 -2.17 16.23
C GLY A 437 6.99 -1.59 14.91
N ASP A 438 7.38 -0.36 14.57
CA ASP A 438 7.11 0.32 13.29
C ASP A 438 8.35 0.42 12.37
N GLU A 439 9.49 -0.13 12.79
CA GLU A 439 10.69 -0.35 11.93
C GLU A 439 11.07 -1.82 11.80
N ILE A 440 10.89 -2.60 12.88
CA ILE A 440 11.25 -4.01 12.94
C ILE A 440 10.00 -4.82 13.25
N GLY A 441 9.65 -5.70 12.32
CA GLY A 441 8.53 -6.61 12.35
C GLY A 441 8.72 -7.76 13.34
N ARG A 442 7.76 -8.68 13.32
CA ARG A 442 7.68 -9.79 14.29
C ARG A 442 8.79 -10.82 14.10
N GLY A 443 9.37 -10.91 12.90
CA GLY A 443 10.51 -11.78 12.58
C GLY A 443 11.82 -11.35 13.25
N GLY A 444 11.91 -10.12 13.74
CA GLY A 444 13.04 -9.64 14.54
C GLY A 444 14.37 -9.66 13.77
N VAL A 445 15.43 -10.16 14.42
CA VAL A 445 16.78 -10.26 13.85
C VAL A 445 17.17 -11.73 13.77
N SER A 446 17.64 -12.17 12.60
CA SER A 446 18.18 -13.51 12.37
C SER A 446 19.65 -13.41 11.98
N ALA A 447 20.50 -14.29 12.49
CA ALA A 447 21.91 -14.40 12.15
C ALA A 447 22.21 -15.82 11.68
N LEU A 448 22.82 -15.92 10.50
CA LEU A 448 23.37 -17.14 9.92
C LEU A 448 24.88 -17.02 9.85
N VAL A 449 25.60 -17.94 10.50
CA VAL A 449 27.05 -17.96 10.54
C VAL A 449 27.57 -19.20 9.85
N PHE A 450 28.57 -19.01 9.00
CA PHE A 450 29.36 -20.07 8.37
C PHE A 450 30.77 -20.05 8.95
N ASN A 451 31.27 -21.19 9.41
CA ASN A 451 32.69 -21.39 9.66
C ASN A 451 33.28 -22.18 8.49
N ILE A 452 34.16 -21.54 7.72
CA ILE A 452 34.75 -22.10 6.49
C ILE A 452 36.27 -21.94 6.63
N GLY A 453 36.98 -23.06 6.72
CA GLY A 453 38.45 -23.04 6.89
C GLY A 453 38.91 -22.24 8.11
N GLY A 454 38.19 -22.33 9.22
CA GLY A 454 38.45 -21.60 10.47
C GLY A 454 38.10 -20.10 10.44
N LYS A 455 37.61 -19.58 9.32
CA LYS A 455 37.15 -18.20 9.18
C LYS A 455 35.63 -18.14 9.33
N LYS A 456 35.17 -17.22 10.18
CA LYS A 456 33.75 -17.01 10.46
C LYS A 456 33.19 -15.94 9.54
N HIS A 457 32.14 -16.27 8.81
CA HIS A 457 31.40 -15.36 7.94
C HIS A 457 29.94 -15.35 8.34
N ALA A 458 29.25 -14.23 8.15
CA ALA A 458 27.88 -14.11 8.63
C ALA A 458 26.97 -13.34 7.67
N ILE A 459 25.69 -13.66 7.73
CA ILE A 459 24.60 -12.91 7.12
C ILE A 459 23.61 -12.61 8.23
N ILE A 460 23.27 -11.33 8.41
CA ILE A 460 22.22 -10.91 9.35
C ILE A 460 21.03 -10.42 8.53
N THR A 461 19.85 -10.95 8.83
CA THR A 461 18.59 -10.49 8.25
C THR A 461 17.78 -9.80 9.33
N ILE A 462 17.36 -8.56 9.07
CA ILE A 462 16.46 -7.80 9.95
C ILE A 462 15.07 -7.77 9.31
N ASP A 463 14.03 -8.14 10.06
CA ASP A 463 12.65 -8.10 9.59
C ASP A 463 12.13 -6.66 9.49
N GLY A 464 12.63 -5.89 8.53
CA GLY A 464 12.18 -4.53 8.22
C GLY A 464 11.89 -4.40 6.73
N ASN A 465 11.30 -3.27 6.32
CA ASN A 465 11.10 -2.99 4.90
C ASN A 465 12.48 -2.74 4.25
N ASN A 466 13.02 -1.53 4.37
CA ASN A 466 14.38 -1.20 3.94
C ASN A 466 15.22 -0.74 5.16
N MET A 467 16.47 -0.34 4.96
CA MET A 467 17.36 0.16 6.02
C MET A 467 17.84 1.58 5.71
N ALA A 468 17.89 2.44 6.73
CA ALA A 468 18.33 3.81 6.55
C ALA A 468 19.79 3.84 6.05
N MET A 469 20.04 4.67 5.05
CA MET A 469 21.37 4.79 4.42
C MET A 469 22.48 5.00 5.47
N GLY A 470 23.57 4.24 5.34
CA GLY A 470 24.71 4.28 6.25
C GLY A 470 24.59 3.42 7.52
N VAL A 471 23.38 2.97 7.92
CA VAL A 471 23.20 2.08 9.08
C VAL A 471 23.89 0.73 8.86
N ARG A 472 23.75 0.14 7.65
CA ARG A 472 24.42 -1.11 7.25
C ARG A 472 25.92 -1.07 7.56
N ASN A 473 26.62 -0.05 7.05
CA ASN A 473 28.08 0.05 7.18
C ASN A 473 28.52 0.23 8.63
N ARG A 474 27.76 1.01 9.42
CA ARG A 474 28.03 1.18 10.85
C ARG A 474 27.83 -0.11 11.64
N LEU A 475 26.80 -0.90 11.32
CA LEU A 475 26.53 -2.19 11.96
C LEU A 475 27.64 -3.19 11.63
N ILE A 476 28.00 -3.31 10.34
CA ILE A 476 29.08 -4.20 9.89
C ILE A 476 30.39 -3.85 10.61
N LYS A 477 30.75 -2.56 10.64
CA LYS A 477 31.95 -2.09 11.31
C LYS A 477 31.95 -2.46 12.80
N GLY A 478 30.90 -2.07 13.55
CA GLY A 478 30.83 -2.33 14.98
C GLY A 478 30.82 -3.82 15.34
N LEU A 479 30.17 -4.67 14.52
CA LEU A 479 30.14 -6.11 14.75
C LEU A 479 31.49 -6.76 14.44
N LYS A 480 32.17 -6.40 13.35
CA LYS A 480 33.50 -6.96 13.03
C LYS A 480 34.59 -6.52 14.00
N GLU A 481 34.48 -5.32 14.58
CA GLU A 481 35.42 -4.81 15.60
C GLU A 481 35.26 -5.55 16.94
N THR A 482 34.05 -6.00 17.28
CA THR A 482 33.74 -6.62 18.58
C THR A 482 33.60 -8.14 18.53
N MET A 483 33.37 -8.70 17.35
CA MET A 483 33.12 -10.11 17.11
C MET A 483 34.11 -10.61 16.07
N ASN A 484 34.77 -11.74 16.30
CA ASN A 484 35.75 -12.33 15.37
C ASN A 484 35.08 -12.86 14.09
N ILE A 485 34.67 -11.95 13.19
CA ILE A 485 33.95 -12.20 11.94
C ILE A 485 34.74 -11.61 10.77
N SER A 486 35.14 -12.48 9.85
CA SER A 486 35.93 -12.14 8.66
C SER A 486 35.13 -11.33 7.65
N THR A 487 33.90 -11.75 7.37
CA THR A 487 33.00 -11.09 6.41
C THR A 487 31.57 -11.11 6.93
N LEU A 488 30.84 -10.02 6.73
CA LEU A 488 29.48 -9.85 7.22
C LEU A 488 28.66 -9.06 6.19
N GLU A 489 27.46 -9.54 5.91
CA GLU A 489 26.44 -8.81 5.16
C GLU A 489 25.19 -8.63 6.01
N ILE A 490 24.46 -7.53 5.79
CA ILE A 490 23.21 -7.25 6.51
C ILE A 490 22.13 -6.98 5.47
N VAL A 491 21.02 -7.70 5.55
CA VAL A 491 19.90 -7.59 4.61
C VAL A 491 18.60 -7.35 5.37
N THR A 492 17.58 -6.84 4.68
CA THR A 492 16.22 -6.77 5.23
C THR A 492 15.31 -7.82 4.58
N THR A 493 14.13 -8.04 5.17
CA THR A 493 13.12 -8.95 4.62
C THR A 493 12.17 -8.28 3.63
N ASP A 494 12.25 -6.96 3.47
CA ASP A 494 11.22 -6.16 2.79
C ASP A 494 9.81 -6.38 3.36
N THR A 495 9.67 -6.47 4.69
CA THR A 495 8.33 -6.65 5.26
C THR A 495 7.44 -5.41 5.06
N HIS A 496 6.29 -5.61 4.42
CA HIS A 496 5.29 -4.55 4.21
C HIS A 496 4.21 -4.49 5.29
N ILE A 497 4.27 -5.35 6.31
CA ILE A 497 3.32 -5.35 7.44
C ILE A 497 3.32 -4.01 8.18
N LEU A 498 4.46 -3.29 8.15
CA LEU A 498 4.64 -2.00 8.82
C LEU A 498 4.30 -0.80 7.91
N THR A 499 4.02 -1.05 6.63
CA THR A 499 3.78 -0.03 5.61
C THR A 499 2.35 0.51 5.69
N GLY A 500 2.18 1.82 5.48
CA GLY A 500 0.86 2.48 5.44
C GLY A 500 0.24 2.79 6.82
N LEU A 501 0.88 2.38 7.92
CA LEU A 501 0.35 2.58 9.27
C LEU A 501 0.47 4.04 9.76
N LYS A 502 1.47 4.84 9.31
CA LYS A 502 1.70 6.23 9.80
C LYS A 502 2.38 7.16 8.76
N LYS A 503 2.43 8.47 9.08
CA LYS A 503 3.06 9.57 8.32
C LYS A 503 4.59 9.39 8.21
N ALA A 504 5.04 8.63 7.23
CA ALA A 504 6.42 8.68 6.76
C ALA A 504 6.39 9.07 5.28
N GLU A 505 7.34 9.89 4.81
CA GLU A 505 7.32 10.44 3.44
C GLU A 505 7.25 9.36 2.35
N LYS A 506 7.87 8.20 2.59
CA LYS A 506 7.80 7.01 1.71
C LYS A 506 6.79 5.95 2.15
N GLY A 507 5.95 6.24 3.16
CA GLY A 507 4.89 5.35 3.64
C GLY A 507 5.32 4.30 4.68
N TYR A 508 6.61 4.21 5.03
CA TYR A 508 7.17 3.34 6.08
C TYR A 508 8.41 3.99 6.74
N PHE A 509 8.84 3.45 7.89
CA PHE A 509 10.11 3.81 8.52
C PHE A 509 11.14 2.69 8.28
N PRO A 510 12.27 2.97 7.62
CA PRO A 510 13.31 1.98 7.43
C PRO A 510 14.03 1.69 8.75
N VAL A 511 14.67 0.52 8.81
CA VAL A 511 15.45 0.08 9.97
C VAL A 511 16.52 1.11 10.30
N GLY A 512 16.51 1.60 11.54
CA GLY A 512 17.51 2.55 12.04
C GLY A 512 17.18 4.02 11.75
N PHE A 513 15.94 4.33 11.37
CA PHE A 513 15.48 5.71 11.20
C PHE A 513 15.23 6.42 12.54
N LYS A 514 14.50 5.77 13.46
CA LYS A 514 14.21 6.20 14.83
C LYS A 514 14.97 5.37 15.84
N THR A 515 15.21 4.09 15.53
CA THR A 515 15.90 3.18 16.44
C THR A 515 17.34 3.66 16.64
N PRO A 516 17.79 3.90 17.89
CA PRO A 516 19.18 4.26 18.16
C PRO A 516 20.15 3.20 17.63
N MET A 517 21.26 3.66 17.06
CA MET A 517 22.26 2.78 16.47
C MET A 517 22.78 1.74 17.47
N GLU A 518 22.99 2.15 18.71
CA GLU A 518 23.53 1.32 19.79
C GLU A 518 22.57 0.16 20.11
N SER A 519 21.26 0.43 20.14
CA SER A 519 20.24 -0.59 20.38
C SER A 519 20.17 -1.60 19.24
N LEU A 520 20.30 -1.13 17.99
CA LEU A 520 20.37 -1.97 16.80
C LEU A 520 21.63 -2.84 16.77
N LEU A 521 22.77 -2.25 17.11
CA LEU A 521 24.05 -2.95 17.21
C LEU A 521 23.98 -4.05 18.27
N GLU A 522 23.43 -3.74 19.44
CA GLU A 522 23.27 -4.69 20.53
C GLU A 522 22.36 -5.87 20.15
N ALA A 523 21.22 -5.59 19.51
CA ALA A 523 20.33 -6.63 18.99
C ALA A 523 21.03 -7.54 17.98
N CYS A 524 21.79 -6.97 17.04
CA CYS A 524 22.55 -7.75 16.07
C CYS A 524 23.66 -8.58 16.74
N ARG A 525 24.33 -8.01 17.74
CA ARG A 525 25.40 -8.65 18.51
C ARG A 525 24.88 -9.83 19.32
N GLU A 526 23.76 -9.67 20.04
CA GLU A 526 23.10 -10.74 20.79
C GLU A 526 22.69 -11.89 19.85
N CYS A 527 22.08 -11.55 18.71
CA CYS A 527 21.64 -12.54 17.74
C CYS A 527 22.83 -13.33 17.18
N LEU A 528 23.89 -12.61 16.76
CA LEU A 528 25.11 -13.18 16.19
C LEU A 528 25.88 -14.04 17.21
N ALA A 529 25.97 -13.62 18.47
CA ALA A 529 26.57 -14.42 19.54
C ALA A 529 25.85 -15.75 19.71
N GLY A 530 24.52 -15.74 19.78
CA GLY A 530 23.74 -16.97 19.88
C GLY A 530 23.83 -17.88 18.65
N ALA A 531 24.13 -17.33 17.46
CA ALA A 531 24.39 -18.14 16.26
C ALA A 531 25.79 -18.77 16.32
N LEU A 532 26.80 -18.03 16.80
CA LEU A 532 28.16 -18.53 17.01
C LEU A 532 28.22 -19.67 18.03
N GLU A 533 27.44 -19.60 19.11
CA GLU A 533 27.34 -20.67 20.12
C GLU A 533 26.74 -21.97 19.57
N LYS A 534 25.97 -21.88 18.47
CA LYS A 534 25.28 -23.00 17.82
C LYS A 534 26.00 -23.50 16.57
N LEU A 535 27.25 -23.09 16.35
CA LEU A 535 28.07 -23.63 15.25
C LEU A 535 28.20 -25.14 15.42
N SER A 536 27.86 -25.87 14.36
CA SER A 536 28.02 -27.32 14.33
C SER A 536 28.31 -27.79 12.90
N PRO A 537 29.06 -28.89 12.71
CA PRO A 537 29.24 -29.50 11.40
C PRO A 537 27.89 -29.83 10.76
N CYS A 538 27.69 -29.36 9.52
CA CYS A 538 26.41 -29.46 8.84
C CYS A 538 26.56 -30.11 7.46
N GLY A 539 25.65 -31.04 7.17
CA GLY A 539 25.34 -31.43 5.81
C GLY A 539 24.46 -30.40 5.12
N LEU A 540 24.42 -30.47 3.80
CA LEU A 540 23.68 -29.54 2.96
C LEU A 540 22.83 -30.31 1.95
N GLU A 541 21.57 -29.89 1.83
CA GLU A 541 20.67 -30.29 0.76
C GLU A 541 20.27 -29.03 -0.02
N ALA A 542 20.17 -29.15 -1.33
CA ALA A 542 19.68 -28.07 -2.17
C ALA A 542 18.49 -28.55 -3.00
N TYR A 543 17.55 -27.64 -3.23
CA TYR A 543 16.42 -27.85 -4.12
C TYR A 543 16.22 -26.59 -4.94
N MET A 544 15.99 -26.78 -6.24
CA MET A 544 15.68 -25.70 -7.17
C MET A 544 14.68 -26.24 -8.20
N ASP A 545 13.56 -25.54 -8.35
CA ASP A 545 12.53 -25.88 -9.33
C ASP A 545 11.73 -24.63 -9.71
N ASP A 546 10.99 -24.71 -10.80
CA ASP A 546 10.07 -23.66 -11.22
C ASP A 546 8.68 -23.96 -10.68
N ALA A 547 8.19 -23.09 -9.80
CA ALA A 547 6.79 -23.05 -9.42
C ALA A 547 5.97 -22.59 -10.64
N LYS A 548 5.32 -23.53 -11.32
CA LYS A 548 4.57 -23.28 -12.55
C LYS A 548 3.18 -22.71 -12.29
N LEU A 549 2.73 -21.86 -13.22
CA LEU A 549 1.37 -21.31 -13.25
C LEU A 549 1.01 -20.59 -11.93
N ILE A 550 1.94 -19.80 -11.40
CA ILE A 550 1.68 -18.93 -10.25
C ILE A 550 1.09 -17.62 -10.74
N ARG A 551 0.04 -17.15 -10.09
CA ARG A 551 -0.57 -15.87 -10.44
C ARG A 551 0.18 -14.73 -9.78
N VAL A 552 0.51 -13.72 -10.57
CA VAL A 552 1.12 -12.47 -10.13
C VAL A 552 0.33 -11.27 -10.67
N THR A 553 0.45 -10.12 -10.01
CA THR A 553 -0.30 -8.91 -10.36
C THR A 553 0.10 -8.31 -11.72
N GLY A 554 1.35 -8.50 -12.16
CA GLY A 554 1.90 -7.87 -13.35
C GLY A 554 1.85 -6.34 -13.29
N ASP A 555 1.71 -5.69 -14.44
CA ASP A 555 1.69 -4.21 -14.59
C ASP A 555 0.40 -3.52 -14.12
N ILE A 556 -0.47 -4.20 -13.35
CA ILE A 556 -1.78 -3.67 -12.94
C ILE A 556 -1.67 -2.33 -12.20
N PHE A 557 -0.63 -2.14 -11.40
CA PHE A 557 -0.44 -0.92 -10.60
C PHE A 557 -0.25 0.33 -11.47
N THR A 558 0.54 0.21 -12.55
CA THR A 558 0.73 1.27 -13.53
C THR A 558 -0.58 1.63 -14.24
N GLU A 559 -1.43 0.63 -14.51
CA GLU A 559 -2.75 0.86 -15.09
C GLU A 559 -3.71 1.56 -14.11
N LEU A 560 -3.68 1.16 -12.83
CA LEU A 560 -4.47 1.79 -11.78
C LEU A 560 -4.08 3.26 -11.56
N GLU A 561 -2.78 3.59 -11.61
CA GLU A 561 -2.31 4.97 -11.51
C GLU A 561 -2.87 5.85 -12.64
N LYS A 562 -2.76 5.38 -13.89
CA LYS A 562 -3.33 6.07 -15.06
C LYS A 562 -4.85 6.23 -14.94
N LEU A 563 -5.53 5.25 -14.37
CA LEU A 563 -6.97 5.27 -14.17
C LEU A 563 -7.39 6.28 -13.10
N ILE A 564 -6.63 6.40 -12.02
CA ILE A 564 -6.85 7.41 -10.98
C ILE A 564 -6.70 8.80 -11.60
N GLU A 565 -5.62 9.06 -12.32
CA GLU A 565 -5.38 10.34 -13.00
C GLU A 565 -6.51 10.69 -13.97
N TYR A 566 -6.96 9.72 -14.77
CA TYR A 566 -8.12 9.89 -15.66
C TYR A 566 -9.41 10.22 -14.90
N SER A 567 -9.68 9.51 -13.80
CA SER A 567 -10.89 9.68 -13.00
C SER A 567 -10.91 11.05 -12.31
N GLU A 568 -9.78 11.50 -11.77
CA GLU A 568 -9.61 12.83 -11.17
C GLU A 568 -9.87 13.92 -12.21
N LYS A 569 -9.25 13.83 -13.40
CA LYS A 569 -9.48 14.77 -14.49
C LYS A 569 -10.94 14.80 -14.94
N ALA A 570 -11.58 13.64 -15.07
CA ALA A 570 -12.98 13.54 -15.47
C ALA A 570 -13.92 14.18 -14.43
N ILE A 571 -13.69 13.95 -13.14
CA ILE A 571 -14.47 14.54 -12.05
C ILE A 571 -14.33 16.07 -12.05
N VAL A 572 -13.11 16.58 -12.12
CA VAL A 572 -12.85 18.03 -12.11
C VAL A 572 -13.42 18.72 -13.35
N MET A 573 -13.23 18.13 -14.54
CA MET A 573 -13.76 18.67 -15.79
C MET A 573 -15.29 18.72 -15.79
N LEU A 574 -15.96 17.66 -15.33
CA LEU A 574 -17.42 17.61 -15.27
C LEU A 574 -18.00 18.54 -14.21
N LEU A 575 -17.31 18.73 -13.08
CA LEU A 575 -17.68 19.76 -12.12
C LEU A 575 -17.57 21.15 -12.74
N ALA A 576 -16.46 21.47 -13.40
CA ALA A 576 -16.29 22.77 -14.07
C ALA A 576 -17.35 23.01 -15.15
N LEU A 577 -17.67 21.98 -15.95
CA LEU A 577 -18.74 22.04 -16.95
C LEU A 577 -20.12 22.27 -16.31
N LEU A 578 -20.40 21.60 -15.19
CA LEU A 578 -21.63 21.78 -14.42
C LEU A 578 -21.76 23.22 -13.94
N GLU A 579 -20.74 23.77 -13.29
CA GLU A 579 -20.77 25.15 -12.78
C GLU A 579 -20.93 26.16 -13.93
N LEU A 580 -20.18 26.02 -15.03
CA LEU A 580 -20.33 26.89 -16.21
C LEU A 580 -21.73 26.83 -16.81
N SER A 581 -22.30 25.62 -16.91
CA SER A 581 -23.64 25.40 -17.44
C SER A 581 -24.72 25.96 -16.52
N THR A 582 -24.54 25.85 -15.19
CA THR A 582 -25.40 26.47 -14.19
C THR A 582 -25.38 27.99 -14.32
N GLY A 583 -24.19 28.60 -14.47
CA GLY A 583 -24.06 30.04 -14.69
C GLY A 583 -24.75 30.53 -15.97
N LEU A 584 -24.60 29.77 -17.07
CA LEU A 584 -25.30 30.07 -18.32
C LEU A 584 -26.82 29.92 -18.17
N LEU A 585 -27.28 28.90 -17.47
CA LEU A 585 -28.70 28.66 -17.22
C LEU A 585 -29.33 29.81 -16.43
N ILE A 586 -28.66 30.28 -15.37
CA ILE A 586 -29.08 31.43 -14.55
C ILE A 586 -29.08 32.74 -15.36
N TYR A 587 -28.24 32.86 -16.39
CA TYR A 587 -28.21 34.05 -17.24
C TYR A 587 -29.31 34.08 -18.30
N VAL A 588 -29.75 32.89 -18.75
CA VAL A 588 -30.71 32.75 -19.87
C VAL A 588 -32.16 32.70 -19.40
N LEU A 589 -32.40 32.03 -18.27
CA LEU A 589 -33.70 32.01 -17.57
C LEU A 589 -33.78 33.22 -16.65
#